data_AF-Q56NJ3-F1
#
_entry.id   AF-Q56NJ3-F1
#
_cell.length_a   1.000
_cell.length_b   1.000
_cell.length_c   1.000
_cell.angle_alpha   90.00
_cell.angle_beta   90.00
_cell.angle_gamma   90.00
#
_symmetry.space_group_name_H-M   'P 1'
#
loop_
_entity.id
_entity.type
_entity.pdbx_description
1 polymer ?
#
loop_
_entity_poly.entity_id
_entity_poly.type
_entity_poly.pdbx_seq_one_letter_code
_entity_poly.pdbx_strand_id
1 'polypeptide(L)'
;IYDNRVLPTMISPDASADLPDTWKDERYAIYDLNANSATCYPAHDERVSLVDGPESYKVRGYAYGGGGRRITRVEVTLDKGKSWTLANISYPEDEYRLAPDGDMLYGGRMDMAWRESSFCWCFWDLDIPMSQIAAADDVMVRCMDEGMMVQPRDMYWSVLGMMNNPW
;
A
#
# COMPACT_ATOMS: atom_id res chain seq x y z
N ILE A 1 8.14 16.05 -21.02
CA ILE A 1 7.08 16.45 -20.08
C ILE A 1 5.78 15.76 -20.51
N TYR A 2 5.80 14.44 -20.73
CA TYR A 2 4.65 13.65 -21.22
C TYR A 2 4.54 12.32 -20.46
N ASP A 3 5.11 12.28 -19.25
CA ASP A 3 5.29 11.07 -18.45
C ASP A 3 5.28 11.45 -16.97
N ASN A 4 5.10 10.47 -16.07
CA ASN A 4 5.01 10.62 -14.62
C ASN A 4 3.96 11.63 -14.16
N ARG A 5 2.74 11.52 -14.72
CA ARG A 5 1.58 12.35 -14.36
C ARG A 5 0.32 11.51 -14.19
N VAL A 6 -0.53 11.89 -13.24
CA VAL A 6 -1.91 11.36 -13.10
C VAL A 6 -2.87 12.40 -13.66
N LEU A 7 -3.33 12.17 -14.90
CA LEU A 7 -4.27 13.08 -15.54
C LEU A 7 -5.71 12.88 -15.02
N PRO A 8 -6.54 13.93 -15.04
CA PRO A 8 -7.96 13.83 -14.74
C PRO A 8 -8.71 12.73 -15.52
N THR A 9 -9.63 12.02 -14.85
CA THR A 9 -10.34 10.84 -15.37
C THR A 9 -11.16 11.07 -16.64
N MET A 10 -11.57 12.31 -16.94
CA MET A 10 -12.33 12.60 -18.17
C MET A 10 -11.46 12.62 -19.43
N ILE A 11 -10.13 12.63 -19.29
CA ILE A 11 -9.20 12.64 -20.41
C ILE A 11 -8.95 11.19 -20.84
N SER A 12 -9.44 10.85 -22.03
CA SER A 12 -9.16 9.56 -22.65
C SER A 12 -7.73 9.51 -23.23
N PRO A 13 -7.18 8.31 -23.49
CA PRO A 13 -5.87 8.16 -24.12
C PRO A 13 -5.80 8.87 -25.47
N ASP A 14 -6.84 8.72 -26.30
CA ASP A 14 -6.92 9.36 -27.61
C ASP A 14 -6.92 10.89 -27.49
N ALA A 15 -7.72 11.45 -26.57
CA ALA A 15 -7.80 12.89 -26.37
C ALA A 15 -6.48 13.48 -25.81
N SER A 16 -5.72 12.69 -25.05
CA SER A 16 -4.49 13.16 -24.41
C SER A 16 -3.40 13.56 -25.41
N ALA A 17 -3.41 13.00 -26.64
CA ALA A 17 -2.42 13.29 -27.66
C ALA A 17 -2.45 14.76 -28.13
N ASP A 18 -3.63 15.38 -28.10
CA ASP A 18 -3.87 16.74 -28.61
C ASP A 18 -3.95 17.81 -27.52
N LEU A 19 -3.56 17.48 -26.27
CA LEU A 19 -3.67 18.36 -25.09
C LEU A 19 -2.30 18.69 -24.46
N PRO A 20 -1.38 19.38 -25.17
CA PRO A 20 -0.01 19.60 -24.69
C PRO A 20 0.06 20.46 -23.41
N ASP A 21 -0.92 21.31 -23.15
CA ASP A 21 -0.93 22.16 -21.95
C ASP A 21 -1.37 21.39 -20.71
N THR A 22 -2.27 20.41 -20.86
CA THR A 22 -2.61 19.46 -19.78
C THR A 22 -1.36 18.73 -19.29
N TRP A 23 -0.50 18.29 -20.21
CA TRP A 23 0.75 17.62 -19.86
C TRP A 23 1.78 18.52 -19.16
N LYS A 24 1.71 19.84 -19.36
CA LYS A 24 2.61 20.80 -18.72
C LYS A 24 2.09 21.32 -17.38
N ASP A 25 0.86 20.99 -17.00
CA ASP A 25 0.28 21.42 -15.74
C ASP A 25 0.86 20.64 -14.56
N GLU A 26 1.71 21.30 -13.77
CA GLU A 26 2.43 20.72 -12.63
C GLU A 26 1.51 20.14 -11.55
N ARG A 27 0.23 20.50 -11.51
CA ARG A 27 -0.74 19.90 -10.58
C ARG A 27 -0.97 18.40 -10.82
N TYR A 28 -0.61 17.91 -12.02
CA TYR A 28 -0.74 16.50 -12.37
C TYR A 28 0.59 15.75 -12.25
N ALA A 29 1.71 16.43 -11.98
CA ALA A 29 3.01 15.82 -11.84
C ALA A 29 3.10 14.96 -10.57
N ILE A 30 3.66 13.75 -10.70
CA ILE A 30 3.86 12.83 -9.59
C ILE A 30 5.20 13.16 -8.92
N TYR A 31 5.17 13.38 -7.61
CA TYR A 31 6.37 13.53 -6.77
C TYR A 31 6.29 12.53 -5.61
N ASP A 32 5.39 12.80 -4.65
CA ASP A 32 5.13 11.89 -3.55
C ASP A 32 4.21 10.74 -4.00
N LEU A 33 4.51 9.55 -3.50
CA LEU A 33 3.62 8.40 -3.63
C LEU A 33 2.33 8.57 -2.80
N ASN A 34 1.26 7.90 -3.21
CA ASN A 34 0.04 7.74 -2.43
C ASN A 34 0.20 6.58 -1.44
N ALA A 35 -0.70 6.52 -0.45
CA ALA A 35 -0.82 5.35 0.41
C ALA A 35 -1.31 4.16 -0.43
N ASN A 36 -0.60 3.04 -0.33
CA ASN A 36 -0.93 1.81 -1.06
C ASN A 36 -0.64 0.58 -0.18
N SER A 37 -1.38 -0.50 -0.41
CA SER A 37 -1.17 -1.79 0.20
C SER A 37 -1.51 -2.91 -0.76
N ALA A 38 -0.82 -4.04 -0.61
CA ALA A 38 -1.04 -5.21 -1.43
C ALA A 38 -0.92 -6.48 -0.60
N THR A 39 -1.79 -7.45 -0.88
CA THR A 39 -1.73 -8.80 -0.34
C THR A 39 -0.70 -9.62 -1.11
N CYS A 40 0.24 -10.24 -0.40
CA CYS A 40 1.20 -11.18 -0.99
C CYS A 40 0.82 -12.63 -0.71
N TYR A 41 0.18 -12.88 0.43
CA TYR A 41 -0.35 -14.19 0.82
C TYR A 41 -1.81 -14.05 1.25
N PRO A 42 -2.73 -14.85 0.68
CA PRO A 42 -2.46 -15.98 -0.21
C PRO A 42 -1.89 -15.59 -1.56
N ALA A 43 -0.96 -16.41 -2.05
CA ALA A 43 -0.37 -16.22 -3.36
C ALA A 43 -1.41 -16.52 -4.44
N HIS A 44 -1.18 -16.02 -5.65
CA HIS A 44 -2.04 -16.34 -6.79
C HIS A 44 -2.11 -17.86 -7.00
N ASP A 45 -3.33 -18.38 -7.15
CA ASP A 45 -3.65 -19.80 -7.27
C ASP A 45 -3.23 -20.68 -6.07
N GLU A 46 -2.89 -20.09 -4.92
CA GLU A 46 -2.66 -20.84 -3.70
C GLU A 46 -3.93 -21.56 -3.25
N ARG A 47 -3.79 -22.83 -2.86
CA ARG A 47 -4.88 -23.67 -2.38
C ARG A 47 -4.58 -24.16 -0.98
N VAL A 48 -5.55 -24.05 -0.09
CA VAL A 48 -5.48 -24.53 1.29
C VAL A 48 -6.59 -25.55 1.50
N SER A 49 -6.25 -26.70 2.11
CA SER A 49 -7.25 -27.72 2.46
C SER A 49 -8.15 -27.20 3.60
N LEU A 50 -9.46 -27.38 3.49
CA LEU A 50 -10.40 -27.06 4.57
C LEU A 50 -10.55 -28.18 5.59
N VAL A 51 -10.08 -29.40 5.27
CA VAL A 51 -10.25 -30.60 6.11
C VAL A 51 -8.97 -30.90 6.89
N ASP A 52 -7.84 -30.91 6.19
CA ASP A 52 -6.53 -31.25 6.74
C ASP A 52 -5.59 -30.03 6.85
N GLY A 53 -6.14 -28.82 6.65
CA GLY A 53 -5.39 -27.57 6.69
C GLY A 53 -5.23 -27.00 8.10
N PRO A 54 -4.55 -25.83 8.21
CA PRO A 54 -4.39 -25.15 9.48
C PRO A 54 -5.74 -24.61 9.99
N GLU A 55 -5.87 -24.37 11.29
CA GLU A 55 -7.09 -23.78 11.86
C GLU A 55 -7.28 -22.30 11.47
N SER A 56 -6.18 -21.62 11.15
CA SER A 56 -6.14 -20.23 10.70
C SER A 56 -5.12 -20.05 9.58
N TYR A 57 -5.32 -18.99 8.79
CA TYR A 57 -4.43 -18.60 7.72
C TYR A 57 -3.88 -17.21 8.00
N LYS A 58 -2.56 -17.07 7.89
CA LYS A 58 -1.89 -15.77 8.01
C LYS A 58 -1.92 -15.06 6.67
N VAL A 59 -2.93 -14.21 6.48
CA VAL A 59 -2.97 -13.27 5.36
C VAL A 59 -1.92 -12.19 5.64
N ARG A 60 -1.11 -11.86 4.63
CA ARG A 60 -0.02 -10.89 4.82
C ARG A 60 0.40 -10.23 3.53
N GLY A 61 1.07 -9.09 3.67
CA GLY A 61 1.55 -8.31 2.54
C GLY A 61 2.42 -7.15 2.99
N TYR A 62 2.47 -6.12 2.14
CA TYR A 62 3.16 -4.88 2.43
C TYR A 62 2.25 -3.68 2.22
N ALA A 63 2.65 -2.54 2.79
CA ALA A 63 2.05 -1.24 2.56
C ALA A 63 3.15 -0.17 2.51
N TYR A 64 2.88 0.93 1.81
CA TYR A 64 3.79 2.07 1.73
C TYR A 64 3.02 3.38 1.60
N GLY A 65 3.66 4.47 2.02
CA GLY A 65 3.22 5.84 1.78
C GLY A 65 4.32 6.64 1.05
N GLY A 66 3.97 7.81 0.53
CA GLY A 66 4.92 8.75 -0.05
C GLY A 66 5.25 9.92 0.87
N GLY A 67 6.26 10.72 0.50
CA GLY A 67 6.63 11.93 1.24
C GLY A 67 7.11 11.70 2.67
N GLY A 68 7.59 10.49 2.98
CA GLY A 68 8.00 10.12 4.33
C GLY A 68 6.83 9.82 5.28
N ARG A 69 5.59 9.71 4.78
CA ARG A 69 4.41 9.47 5.61
C ARG A 69 4.31 8.02 6.05
N ARG A 70 4.15 7.82 7.36
CA ARG A 70 3.96 6.49 7.94
C ARG A 70 2.57 5.95 7.61
N ILE A 71 2.49 4.69 7.19
CA ILE A 71 1.23 3.93 7.22
C ILE A 71 0.90 3.64 8.67
N THR A 72 -0.24 4.12 9.14
CA THR A 72 -0.65 3.98 10.56
C THR A 72 -1.59 2.81 10.77
N ARG A 73 -2.33 2.41 9.72
CA ARG A 73 -3.35 1.36 9.79
C ARG A 73 -3.36 0.56 8.49
N VAL A 74 -3.51 -0.75 8.62
CA VAL A 74 -3.87 -1.66 7.54
C VAL A 74 -5.08 -2.45 8.01
N GLU A 75 -6.12 -2.48 7.18
CA GLU A 75 -7.39 -3.11 7.50
C GLU A 75 -7.72 -4.15 6.43
N VAL A 76 -8.23 -5.30 6.87
CA VAL A 76 -8.65 -6.40 5.99
C VAL A 76 -10.15 -6.60 6.14
N THR A 77 -10.84 -6.83 5.03
CA THR A 77 -12.26 -7.16 4.99
C THR A 77 -12.50 -8.48 4.28
N LEU A 78 -13.50 -9.22 4.76
CA LEU A 78 -13.97 -10.50 4.21
C LEU A 78 -15.44 -10.40 3.73
N ASP A 79 -16.00 -9.19 3.74
CA ASP A 79 -17.43 -8.95 3.49
C ASP A 79 -17.67 -7.76 2.55
N LYS A 80 -16.73 -7.54 1.62
CA LYS A 80 -16.78 -6.48 0.60
C LYS A 80 -16.83 -5.07 1.22
N GLY A 81 -16.13 -4.88 2.35
CA GLY A 81 -15.93 -3.59 3.00
C GLY A 81 -17.05 -3.16 3.95
N LYS A 82 -17.96 -4.06 4.34
CA LYS A 82 -19.01 -3.75 5.33
C LYS A 82 -18.43 -3.70 6.74
N SER A 83 -17.49 -4.58 7.05
CA SER A 83 -16.72 -4.60 8.29
C SER A 83 -15.23 -4.80 8.02
N TRP A 84 -14.42 -4.43 9.01
CA TRP A 84 -12.96 -4.35 8.90
C TRP A 84 -12.29 -4.89 10.15
N THR A 85 -11.24 -5.68 9.94
CA THR A 85 -10.37 -6.18 11.00
C THR A 85 -9.01 -5.51 10.86
N LEU A 86 -8.48 -5.00 11.97
CA LEU A 86 -7.18 -4.33 11.99
C LEU A 86 -6.06 -5.37 11.93
N ALA A 87 -5.14 -5.22 10.97
CA ALA A 87 -3.95 -6.05 10.84
C ALA A 87 -2.81 -5.57 11.76
N ASN A 88 -1.88 -6.46 12.05
CA ASN A 88 -0.61 -6.10 12.67
C ASN A 88 0.30 -5.43 11.63
N ILE A 89 1.16 -4.50 12.05
CA ILE A 89 2.13 -3.84 11.17
C ILE A 89 3.52 -3.94 11.79
N SER A 90 4.49 -4.35 10.99
CA SER A 90 5.91 -4.33 11.28
C SER A 90 6.61 -3.28 10.41
N TYR A 91 7.48 -2.47 11.03
CA TYR A 91 8.24 -1.42 10.37
C TYR A 91 9.73 -1.71 10.48
N PRO A 92 10.34 -2.47 9.54
CA PRO A 92 11.77 -2.79 9.62
C PRO A 92 12.69 -1.57 9.65
N GLU A 93 12.27 -0.45 9.06
CA GLU A 93 12.99 0.82 9.16
C GLU A 93 13.18 1.30 10.61
N ASP A 94 12.25 0.95 11.51
CA ASP A 94 12.34 1.31 12.93
C ASP A 94 13.50 0.60 13.63
N GLU A 95 13.92 -0.58 13.17
CA GLU A 95 15.11 -1.26 13.70
C GLU A 95 16.38 -0.46 13.44
N TYR A 96 16.49 0.18 12.27
CA TYR A 96 17.60 1.09 11.95
C TYR A 96 17.51 2.41 12.70
N ARG A 97 16.31 2.89 13.02
CA ARG A 97 16.10 4.09 13.83
C ARG A 97 16.48 3.87 15.30
N LEU A 98 16.29 2.65 15.81
CA LEU A 98 16.63 2.24 17.17
C LEU A 98 18.07 1.73 17.32
N ALA A 99 18.84 1.66 16.23
CA ALA A 99 20.24 1.26 16.26
C ALA A 99 21.08 2.23 17.13
N PRO A 100 22.17 1.75 17.78
CA PRO A 100 23.00 2.60 18.62
C PRO A 100 23.57 3.81 17.90
N ASP A 101 23.73 4.91 18.63
CA ASP A 101 24.34 6.13 18.10
C ASP A 101 25.76 5.85 17.58
N GLY A 102 25.99 6.27 16.33
CA GLY A 102 27.29 6.08 15.68
C GLY A 102 27.45 4.73 14.98
N ASP A 103 26.37 3.95 14.82
CA ASP A 103 26.40 2.75 14.02
C ASP A 103 26.80 3.06 12.55
N MET A 104 27.61 2.18 11.97
CA MET A 104 28.27 2.39 10.68
C MET A 104 27.95 1.23 9.74
N LEU A 105 27.33 1.53 8.60
CA LEU A 105 27.10 0.57 7.54
C LEU A 105 27.85 1.00 6.28
N TYR A 106 28.68 0.11 5.75
CA TYR A 106 29.46 0.33 4.52
C TYR A 106 30.30 1.62 4.53
N GLY A 107 30.79 2.04 5.70
CA GLY A 107 31.59 3.25 5.87
C GLY A 107 30.79 4.56 5.99
N GLY A 108 29.46 4.51 5.93
CA GLY A 108 28.56 5.62 6.24
C GLY A 108 27.94 5.50 7.62
N ARG A 109 27.72 6.63 8.29
CA ARG A 109 26.99 6.68 9.56
C ARG A 109 25.50 6.51 9.31
N MET A 110 24.86 5.64 10.09
CA MET A 110 23.40 5.56 10.13
C MET A 110 22.86 6.79 10.87
N ASP A 111 22.15 7.68 10.15
CA ASP A 111 21.62 8.94 10.68
C ASP A 111 20.07 8.99 10.56
N MET A 112 19.43 8.03 11.21
CA MET A 112 17.97 7.85 11.20
C MET A 112 17.31 8.13 12.55
N ALA A 113 18.06 8.09 13.66
CA ALA A 113 17.54 8.13 15.03
C ALA A 113 16.66 9.35 15.36
N TRP A 114 16.94 10.51 14.75
CA TRP A 114 16.19 11.75 14.97
C TRP A 114 15.06 12.00 13.96
N ARG A 115 14.93 11.15 12.93
CA ARG A 115 13.94 11.35 11.86
C ARG A 115 12.65 10.61 12.17
N GLU A 116 11.52 11.30 12.10
CA GLU A 116 10.20 10.68 12.27
C GLU A 116 9.64 10.13 10.94
N SER A 117 10.19 10.56 9.81
CA SER A 117 9.78 10.10 8.48
C SER A 117 9.95 8.59 8.30
N SER A 118 9.02 7.99 7.56
CA SER A 118 9.07 6.61 7.09
C SER A 118 9.30 6.59 5.58
N PHE A 119 10.52 6.26 5.15
CA PHE A 119 10.88 6.18 3.73
C PHE A 119 10.83 4.76 3.18
N CYS A 120 10.70 3.75 4.04
CA CYS A 120 10.53 2.37 3.63
C CYS A 120 9.07 1.94 3.73
N TRP A 121 8.74 0.91 2.96
CA TRP A 121 7.51 0.14 3.18
C TRP A 121 7.46 -0.49 4.58
N CYS A 122 6.27 -0.86 5.00
CA CYS A 122 6.01 -1.71 6.14
C CYS A 122 5.39 -3.04 5.69
N PHE A 123 5.46 -4.05 6.56
CA PHE A 123 4.82 -5.34 6.35
C PHE A 123 3.60 -5.45 7.26
N TRP A 124 2.56 -6.13 6.80
CA TRP A 124 1.37 -6.37 7.60
C TRP A 124 0.98 -7.84 7.57
N ASP A 125 0.35 -8.31 8.65
CA ASP A 125 -0.19 -9.65 8.74
C ASP A 125 -1.42 -9.72 9.65
N LEU A 126 -2.30 -10.68 9.35
CA LEU A 126 -3.50 -10.98 10.11
C LEU A 126 -3.78 -12.49 10.05
N ASP A 127 -3.86 -13.13 11.22
CA ASP A 127 -4.31 -14.50 11.35
C ASP A 127 -5.84 -14.56 11.34
N ILE A 128 -6.42 -15.18 10.30
CA ILE A 128 -7.86 -15.30 10.10
C ILE A 128 -8.27 -16.77 10.23
N PRO A 129 -9.31 -17.11 11.01
CA PRO A 129 -9.81 -18.49 11.08
C PRO A 129 -10.20 -19.03 9.70
N MET A 130 -9.82 -20.27 9.39
CA MET A 130 -10.15 -20.89 8.09
C MET A 130 -11.66 -20.99 7.88
N SER A 131 -12.46 -21.07 8.94
CA SER A 131 -13.93 -21.03 8.86
C SER A 131 -14.48 -19.71 8.33
N GLN A 132 -13.82 -18.58 8.64
CA GLN A 132 -14.21 -17.27 8.12
C GLN A 132 -13.76 -17.11 6.67
N ILE A 133 -12.55 -17.56 6.33
CA ILE A 133 -12.05 -17.57 4.95
C ILE A 133 -12.94 -18.43 4.06
N ALA A 134 -13.32 -19.63 4.51
CA ALA A 134 -14.18 -20.53 3.76
C ALA A 134 -15.59 -19.97 3.53
N ALA A 135 -16.03 -19.02 4.37
CA ALA A 135 -17.32 -18.34 4.25
C ALA A 135 -17.24 -17.03 3.45
N ALA A 136 -16.04 -16.56 3.11
CA ALA A 136 -15.82 -15.31 2.41
C ALA A 136 -15.75 -15.54 0.88
N ASP A 137 -16.29 -14.59 0.11
CA ASP A 137 -16.15 -14.59 -1.36
C ASP A 137 -14.82 -13.96 -1.81
N ASP A 138 -14.27 -13.07 -0.98
CA ASP A 138 -13.11 -12.24 -1.29
C ASP A 138 -12.38 -11.82 -0.02
N VAL A 139 -11.12 -11.44 -0.19
CA VAL A 139 -10.27 -10.82 0.83
C VAL A 139 -9.72 -9.53 0.23
N MET A 140 -10.04 -8.40 0.85
CA MET A 140 -9.56 -7.09 0.39
C MET A 140 -8.77 -6.42 1.52
N VAL A 141 -7.81 -5.58 1.14
CA VAL A 141 -6.95 -4.85 2.07
C VAL A 141 -6.93 -3.37 1.70
N ARG A 142 -6.95 -2.49 2.70
CA ARG A 142 -6.65 -1.06 2.52
C ARG A 142 -5.71 -0.57 3.61
N CYS A 143 -4.94 0.46 3.31
CA CYS A 143 -4.16 1.19 4.29
C CYS A 143 -4.61 2.66 4.45
N MET A 144 -4.21 3.25 5.57
CA MET A 144 -4.35 4.67 5.88
C MET A 144 -3.01 5.21 6.40
N ASP A 145 -2.57 6.36 5.89
CA ASP A 145 -1.36 7.04 6.35
C ASP A 145 -1.62 7.99 7.52
N GLU A 146 -0.57 8.58 8.09
CA GLU A 146 -0.67 9.55 9.19
C GLU A 146 -1.35 10.88 8.80
N GLY A 147 -1.47 11.15 7.49
CA GLY A 147 -2.29 12.24 6.96
C GLY A 147 -3.79 11.91 6.92
N MET A 148 -4.18 10.74 7.44
CA MET A 148 -5.54 10.20 7.40
C MET A 148 -6.06 9.95 5.97
N MET A 149 -5.16 9.78 5.01
CA MET A 149 -5.50 9.46 3.63
C MET A 149 -5.65 7.95 3.47
N VAL A 150 -6.84 7.50 3.06
CA VAL A 150 -7.20 6.09 2.89
C VAL A 150 -7.26 5.72 1.41
N GLN A 151 -6.92 4.48 1.07
CA GLN A 151 -7.11 3.95 -0.30
C GLN A 151 -8.60 4.03 -0.72
N PRO A 152 -8.89 4.51 -1.94
CA PRO A 152 -10.27 4.63 -2.43
C PRO A 152 -10.85 3.24 -2.75
N ARG A 153 -12.17 3.10 -2.69
CA ARG A 153 -12.83 1.88 -3.17
C ARG A 153 -12.92 1.83 -4.69
N ASP A 154 -13.20 2.98 -5.30
CA ASP A 154 -13.39 3.09 -6.74
C ASP A 154 -12.08 3.41 -7.45
N MET A 155 -11.91 2.81 -8.62
CA MET A 155 -10.71 3.01 -9.43
C MET A 155 -10.67 4.43 -10.01
N TYR A 156 -9.56 5.12 -9.77
CA TYR A 156 -9.21 6.33 -10.51
C TYR A 156 -8.44 5.96 -11.77
N TRP A 157 -9.17 5.66 -12.84
CA TRP A 157 -8.52 5.30 -14.11
C TRP A 157 -7.97 6.55 -14.81
N SER A 158 -6.69 6.53 -15.16
CA SER A 158 -6.01 7.61 -15.87
C SER A 158 -5.24 7.08 -17.07
N VAL A 159 -4.90 7.97 -18.01
CA VAL A 159 -4.25 7.66 -19.30
C VAL A 159 -3.04 6.72 -19.16
N LEU A 160 -2.18 6.94 -18.15
CA LEU A 160 -0.95 6.16 -17.96
C LEU A 160 -1.11 5.00 -16.96
N GLY A 161 -2.28 4.85 -16.33
CA GLY A 161 -2.53 3.84 -15.30
C GLY A 161 -1.64 3.95 -14.05
N MET A 162 -0.95 5.08 -13.87
CA MET A 162 -0.04 5.33 -12.75
C MET A 162 -0.79 5.59 -11.45
N MET A 163 -0.11 5.36 -10.32
CA MET A 163 -0.63 5.63 -8.96
C MET A 163 -1.95 4.91 -8.64
N ASN A 164 -2.24 3.80 -9.32
CA ASN A 164 -3.44 3.00 -9.10
C ASN A 164 -3.37 2.34 -7.70
N ASN A 165 -4.23 2.78 -6.77
CA ASN A 165 -4.25 2.33 -5.38
C ASN A 165 -5.63 1.96 -4.78
N PRO A 166 -6.69 1.59 -5.53
CA PRO A 166 -7.94 1.12 -4.95
C PRO A 166 -7.79 -0.29 -4.35
N TRP A 167 -8.79 -0.70 -3.57
CA TRP A 167 -8.93 -2.02 -2.95
C TRP A 167 -10.15 -2.78 -3.46
#